data_AF-A0A956HRS3-F1
#
_entry.id   AF-A0A956HRS3-F1
#
_cell.length_a   1.000
_cell.length_b   1.000
_cell.length_c   1.000
_cell.angle_alpha   90.00
_cell.angle_beta   90.00
_cell.angle_gamma   90.00
#
_symmetry.space_group_name_H-M   'P 1'
#
loop_
_entity.id
_entity.type
_entity.pdbx_description
1 polymer ?
#
loop_
_entity_poly.entity_id
_entity_poly.type
_entity_poly.pdbx_seq_one_letter_code
_entity_poly.pdbx_strand_id
1 'polypeptide(L)'
;MIFGDPLALVAFARAHSPYFAELYRELPAAPSWWQIPVVDPEHYWASKAEDFDATLSGPADAGSWLWTTGGSTSRSKYVAVSREDFCEEVRAFTPAFERAGLVAGDRVANLTWAGELSASFILTGAILGGLPVQQLPILGMGDPARILALCRELRPTALLTFPMVATRLAELLRARDEVLPVAKILHAGEPLHDDQRALLRERFACEHLACFGYGAVDCGPIAAADPERAGQKTVLRPLPGYALVEILDDDDRPCALGEPGRVTITNLGRRLSPVIRFPVGDLGHWIEQPALDDAGRRTVGGAFVLDGRAHLSVKLGFWIVAHADVAAEVAALGAFHSSVQLLVRRVDGVKTLVVRVAPLRENVGAALVELRERLRRRYPKLGDPPGGPMSPVLRVEACGVCGSDLGYIRMGGLAGPTREPMPLGHELAGVIESVGSQVTGLAPGDRVALDPMDAGGGPSIGNGGSEGGFAPLLLVRNVNDGAGPGRPNRLHKLPDAMSFETAALAEPLGV
;
A
#
# COMPACT_ATOMS: atom_id res chain seq x y z
N MET A 1 16.15 -13.32 -25.61
CA MET A 1 17.10 -14.41 -25.32
C MET A 1 17.28 -14.48 -23.81
N ILE A 2 16.83 -15.58 -23.19
CA ILE A 2 16.91 -15.80 -21.73
C ILE A 2 18.21 -16.53 -21.39
N PHE A 3 18.85 -16.20 -20.27
CA PHE A 3 20.01 -16.93 -19.77
C PHE A 3 19.58 -18.30 -19.23
N GLY A 4 20.00 -19.37 -19.90
CA GLY A 4 19.72 -20.74 -19.44
C GLY A 4 20.45 -21.10 -18.13
N ASP A 5 21.57 -20.43 -17.84
CA ASP A 5 22.41 -20.62 -16.64
C ASP A 5 22.58 -19.27 -15.91
N PRO A 6 22.25 -19.17 -14.61
CA PRO A 6 22.47 -17.94 -13.83
C PRO A 6 23.93 -17.51 -13.76
N LEU A 7 24.90 -18.43 -13.80
CA LEU A 7 26.33 -18.06 -13.79
C LEU A 7 26.76 -17.39 -15.10
N ALA A 8 26.08 -17.70 -16.21
CA ALA A 8 26.29 -16.98 -17.47
C ALA A 8 25.79 -15.52 -17.38
N LEU A 9 24.69 -15.28 -16.65
CA LEU A 9 24.22 -13.92 -16.35
C LEU A 9 25.22 -13.18 -15.46
N VAL A 10 25.77 -13.83 -14.43
CA VAL A 10 26.84 -13.26 -13.57
C VAL A 10 28.06 -12.87 -14.39
N ALA A 11 28.56 -13.78 -15.24
CA ALA A 11 29.72 -13.50 -16.09
C ALA A 11 29.43 -12.36 -17.08
N PHE A 12 28.23 -12.34 -17.66
CA PHE A 12 27.79 -11.25 -18.53
C PHE A 12 27.75 -9.91 -17.79
N ALA A 13 27.11 -9.85 -16.62
CA ALA A 13 27.01 -8.63 -15.83
C ALA A 13 28.39 -8.14 -15.38
N ARG A 14 29.28 -9.04 -14.92
CA ARG A 14 30.67 -8.72 -14.54
C ARG A 14 31.45 -8.07 -15.68
N ALA A 15 31.22 -8.51 -16.92
CA ALA A 15 31.95 -8.02 -18.08
C ALA A 15 31.38 -6.72 -18.67
N HIS A 16 30.11 -6.39 -18.40
CA HIS A 16 29.41 -5.33 -19.12
C HIS A 16 28.81 -4.23 -18.23
N SER A 17 28.68 -4.45 -16.91
CA SER A 17 28.17 -3.46 -15.97
C SER A 17 29.24 -3.03 -14.98
N PRO A 18 29.57 -1.72 -14.88
CA PRO A 18 30.55 -1.21 -13.92
C PRO A 18 30.27 -1.64 -12.47
N TYR A 19 29.02 -1.56 -12.03
CA TYR A 19 28.61 -1.96 -10.69
C TYR A 19 28.89 -3.44 -10.42
N PHE A 20 28.48 -4.33 -11.33
CA PHE A 20 28.71 -5.76 -11.17
C PHE A 20 30.18 -6.16 -11.38
N ALA A 21 30.94 -5.43 -12.21
CA ALA A 21 32.38 -5.61 -12.33
C ALA A 21 33.08 -5.34 -10.98
N GLU A 22 32.66 -4.30 -10.26
CA GLU A 22 33.14 -3.97 -8.92
C GLU A 22 32.71 -5.00 -7.89
N LEU A 23 31.40 -5.28 -7.81
CA LEU A 23 30.82 -6.22 -6.84
C LEU A 23 31.44 -7.61 -6.94
N TYR A 24 31.78 -8.04 -8.16
CA TYR A 24 32.33 -9.36 -8.43
C TYR A 24 33.84 -9.38 -8.64
N ARG A 25 34.57 -8.29 -8.33
CA ARG A 25 36.02 -8.19 -8.57
C ARG A 25 36.79 -9.37 -7.96
N GLU A 26 36.47 -9.71 -6.72
CA GLU A 26 37.16 -10.76 -5.94
C GLU A 26 36.64 -12.18 -6.20
N LEU A 27 35.61 -12.34 -7.05
CA LEU A 27 35.09 -13.66 -7.37
C LEU A 27 36.06 -14.43 -8.29
N PRO A 28 36.23 -15.75 -8.07
CA PRO A 28 37.00 -16.60 -8.98
C PRO A 28 36.37 -16.63 -10.37
N ALA A 29 37.09 -17.16 -11.36
CA ALA A 29 36.60 -17.24 -12.75
C ALA A 29 35.34 -18.12 -12.89
N ALA A 30 35.22 -19.16 -12.05
CA ALA A 30 34.06 -20.06 -12.00
C ALA A 30 33.57 -20.17 -10.54
N PRO A 31 32.83 -19.18 -10.03
CA PRO A 31 32.28 -19.22 -8.68
C PRO A 31 31.14 -20.24 -8.60
N SER A 32 30.97 -20.86 -7.44
CA SER A 32 29.72 -21.53 -7.09
C SER A 32 28.60 -20.50 -6.85
N TRP A 33 27.34 -20.93 -6.96
CA TRP A 33 26.20 -20.03 -6.77
C TRP A 33 26.22 -19.31 -5.40
N TRP A 34 26.56 -20.05 -4.34
CA TRP A 34 26.58 -19.52 -2.98
C TRP A 34 27.77 -18.60 -2.69
N GLN A 35 28.72 -18.46 -3.62
CA GLN A 35 29.77 -17.44 -3.54
C GLN A 35 29.35 -16.11 -4.17
N ILE A 36 28.25 -16.09 -4.95
CA ILE A 36 27.73 -14.84 -5.50
C ILE A 36 27.11 -14.04 -4.36
N PRO A 37 27.59 -12.82 -4.05
CA PRO A 37 27.03 -12.04 -2.95
C PRO A 37 25.58 -11.63 -3.25
N VAL A 38 24.77 -11.51 -2.21
CA VAL A 38 23.48 -10.82 -2.30
C VAL A 38 23.74 -9.35 -2.56
N VAL A 39 22.99 -8.74 -3.48
CA VAL A 39 23.12 -7.31 -3.78
C VAL A 39 22.64 -6.50 -2.59
N ASP A 40 23.46 -5.56 -2.12
CA ASP A 40 23.03 -4.52 -1.18
C ASP A 40 22.18 -3.48 -1.92
N PRO A 41 20.87 -3.38 -1.64
CA PRO A 41 20.00 -2.43 -2.33
C PRO A 41 20.42 -0.97 -2.10
N GLU A 42 20.92 -0.61 -0.92
CA GLU A 42 21.28 0.79 -0.63
C GLU A 42 22.46 1.22 -1.48
N HIS A 43 23.51 0.40 -1.52
CA HIS A 43 24.65 0.62 -2.40
C HIS A 43 24.24 0.62 -3.88
N TYR A 44 23.44 -0.37 -4.32
CA TYR A 44 22.97 -0.44 -5.71
C TYR A 44 22.26 0.85 -6.16
N TRP A 45 21.33 1.36 -5.34
CA TRP A 45 20.60 2.58 -5.65
C TRP A 45 21.46 3.85 -5.51
N ALA A 46 22.45 3.86 -4.61
CA ALA A 46 23.41 4.95 -4.49
C ALA A 46 24.28 5.08 -5.75
N SER A 47 24.86 3.96 -6.23
CA SER A 47 25.64 3.94 -7.46
C SER A 47 24.82 4.43 -8.65
N LYS A 48 23.56 3.99 -8.77
CA LYS A 48 22.65 4.41 -9.85
C LYS A 48 22.25 5.89 -9.77
N ALA A 49 22.27 6.48 -8.57
CA ALA A 49 21.97 7.90 -8.39
C ALA A 49 23.18 8.80 -8.71
N GLU A 50 24.39 8.28 -8.60
CA GLU A 50 25.62 8.95 -9.02
C GLU A 50 25.83 8.84 -10.53
N ASP A 51 25.66 7.62 -11.06
CA ASP A 51 25.72 7.29 -12.48
C ASP A 51 24.65 6.26 -12.83
N PHE A 52 23.63 6.70 -13.57
CA PHE A 52 22.49 5.86 -13.94
C PHE A 52 22.90 4.61 -14.72
N ASP A 53 23.96 4.73 -15.54
CA ASP A 53 24.45 3.68 -16.44
C ASP A 53 25.38 2.69 -15.72
N ALA A 54 25.89 3.02 -14.53
CA ALA A 54 26.80 2.15 -13.77
C ALA A 54 26.22 0.76 -13.48
N THR A 55 24.90 0.67 -13.35
CA THR A 55 24.19 -0.60 -13.09
C THR A 55 23.70 -1.31 -14.35
N LEU A 56 23.87 -0.68 -15.52
CA LEU A 56 23.43 -1.23 -16.80
C LEU A 56 24.53 -2.05 -17.46
N SER A 57 24.16 -3.01 -18.31
CA SER A 57 25.11 -3.81 -19.11
C SER A 57 25.43 -3.18 -20.47
N GLY A 58 25.00 -1.94 -20.70
CA GLY A 58 25.01 -1.28 -22.00
C GLY A 58 24.17 0.00 -21.95
N PRO A 59 24.23 0.84 -23.00
CA PRO A 59 23.52 2.11 -23.00
C PRO A 59 22.00 1.90 -23.04
N ALA A 60 21.25 2.70 -22.28
CA ALA A 60 19.81 2.84 -22.45
C ALA A 60 19.54 3.66 -23.73
N ASP A 61 19.31 2.96 -24.84
CA ASP A 61 19.16 3.55 -26.17
C ASP A 61 17.71 3.97 -26.50
N ALA A 62 17.49 4.43 -27.75
CA ALA A 62 16.18 4.86 -28.25
C ALA A 62 15.08 3.77 -28.24
N GLY A 63 15.43 2.50 -28.00
CA GLY A 63 14.49 1.39 -27.89
C GLY A 63 14.15 1.00 -26.45
N SER A 64 14.74 1.67 -25.46
CA SER A 64 14.63 1.31 -24.05
C SER A 64 13.51 2.08 -23.34
N TRP A 65 12.79 1.37 -22.47
CA TRP A 65 11.82 1.96 -21.55
C TRP A 65 12.51 2.38 -20.25
N LEU A 66 12.10 3.53 -19.72
CA LEU A 66 12.47 3.98 -18.38
C LEU A 66 11.26 3.85 -17.46
N TRP A 67 11.38 3.03 -16.41
CA TRP A 67 10.34 2.86 -15.41
C TRP A 67 10.76 3.44 -14.06
N THR A 68 9.79 3.83 -13.24
CA THR A 68 10.02 4.19 -11.84
C THR A 68 9.57 3.06 -10.92
N THR A 69 10.34 2.79 -9.88
CA THR A 69 9.92 1.86 -8.81
C THR A 69 8.92 2.57 -7.90
N GLY A 70 7.96 1.84 -7.30
CA GLY A 70 6.95 2.42 -6.38
C GLY A 70 7.48 3.00 -5.06
N GLY A 71 8.81 3.18 -4.92
CA GLY A 71 9.46 3.79 -3.78
C GLY A 71 9.27 5.31 -3.78
N SER A 72 8.64 5.84 -2.73
CA SER A 72 8.40 7.27 -2.49
C SER A 72 9.52 7.95 -1.69
N THR A 73 10.76 7.46 -1.81
CA THR A 73 11.92 8.17 -1.26
C THR A 73 12.12 9.50 -2.01
N SER A 74 12.74 10.49 -1.37
CA SER A 74 13.01 11.83 -1.95
C SER A 74 13.86 11.81 -3.24
N ARG A 75 14.44 10.66 -3.60
CA ARG A 75 14.99 10.36 -4.93
C ARG A 75 14.17 9.26 -5.59
N SER A 76 13.62 9.56 -6.77
CA SER A 76 12.97 8.58 -7.63
C SER A 76 13.99 7.55 -8.10
N LYS A 77 13.67 6.27 -7.90
CA LYS A 77 14.46 5.14 -8.40
C LYS A 77 13.97 4.77 -9.79
N TYR A 78 14.90 4.70 -10.75
CA TYR A 78 14.60 4.44 -12.15
C TYR A 78 15.27 3.17 -12.66
N VAL A 79 14.58 2.43 -13.53
CA VAL A 79 15.04 1.17 -14.11
C VAL A 79 14.91 1.26 -15.63
N ALA A 80 15.97 0.90 -16.36
CA ALA A 80 15.94 0.82 -17.82
C ALA A 80 15.61 -0.60 -18.27
N VAL A 81 14.77 -0.74 -19.30
CA VAL A 81 14.37 -2.03 -19.87
C VAL A 81 14.48 -1.95 -21.37
N SER A 82 15.34 -2.77 -21.98
CA SER A 82 15.43 -2.82 -23.44
C SER A 82 14.11 -3.35 -24.03
N ARG A 83 13.88 -3.09 -25.32
CA ARG A 83 12.75 -3.68 -26.04
C ARG A 83 12.78 -5.21 -25.96
N GLU A 84 13.95 -5.82 -26.05
CA GLU A 84 14.13 -7.27 -25.98
C GLU A 84 13.79 -7.79 -24.58
N ASP A 85 14.27 -7.13 -23.52
CA ASP A 85 13.93 -7.47 -22.13
C ASP A 85 12.42 -7.38 -21.88
N PHE A 86 11.78 -6.30 -22.36
CA PHE A 86 10.33 -6.11 -22.25
C PHE A 86 9.54 -7.20 -22.99
N CYS A 87 9.99 -7.60 -24.19
CA CYS A 87 9.36 -8.72 -24.91
C CYS A 87 9.46 -10.03 -24.12
N GLU A 88 10.60 -10.30 -23.47
CA GLU A 88 10.74 -11.50 -22.64
C GLU A 88 9.90 -11.43 -21.36
N GLU A 89 9.75 -10.26 -20.74
CA GLU A 89 8.81 -10.05 -19.62
C GLU A 89 7.38 -10.41 -20.01
N VAL A 90 6.93 -9.89 -21.15
CA VAL A 90 5.59 -10.18 -21.69
C VAL A 90 5.42 -11.68 -21.91
N ARG A 91 6.36 -12.33 -22.60
CA ARG A 91 6.29 -13.78 -22.87
C ARG A 91 6.28 -14.61 -21.59
N ALA A 92 7.19 -14.33 -20.66
CA ALA A 92 7.33 -15.11 -19.43
C ALA A 92 6.11 -15.00 -18.52
N PHE A 93 5.44 -13.84 -18.50
CA PHE A 93 4.33 -13.58 -17.59
C PHE A 93 2.95 -13.85 -18.19
N THR A 94 2.81 -13.89 -19.52
CA THR A 94 1.52 -14.17 -20.20
C THR A 94 0.79 -15.42 -19.67
N PRO A 95 1.45 -16.58 -19.45
CA PRO A 95 0.77 -17.78 -18.94
C PRO A 95 0.14 -17.59 -17.54
N ALA A 96 0.59 -16.61 -16.77
CA ALA A 96 0.02 -16.31 -15.46
C ALA A 96 -1.42 -15.76 -15.57
N PHE A 97 -1.73 -15.05 -16.66
CA PHE A 97 -3.05 -14.46 -16.91
C PHE A 97 -4.07 -15.51 -17.36
N GLU A 98 -3.63 -16.47 -18.18
CA GLU A 98 -4.44 -17.63 -18.57
C GLU A 98 -4.76 -18.50 -17.35
N ARG A 99 -3.75 -18.80 -16.51
CA ARG A 99 -3.94 -19.54 -15.24
C ARG A 99 -4.84 -18.79 -14.27
N ALA A 100 -4.79 -17.46 -14.27
CA ALA A 100 -5.68 -16.62 -13.48
C ALA A 100 -7.11 -16.56 -14.05
N GLY A 101 -7.42 -17.24 -15.16
CA GLY A 101 -8.77 -17.48 -15.65
C GLY A 101 -9.20 -16.63 -16.84
N LEU A 102 -8.30 -15.88 -17.49
CA LEU A 102 -8.63 -15.26 -18.79
C LEU A 102 -8.75 -16.33 -19.87
N VAL A 103 -9.79 -16.22 -20.69
CA VAL A 103 -10.07 -17.15 -21.79
C VAL A 103 -10.39 -16.39 -23.07
N ALA A 104 -10.35 -17.10 -24.20
CA ALA A 104 -10.67 -16.51 -25.50
C ALA A 104 -12.07 -15.87 -25.51
N GLY A 105 -12.15 -14.66 -26.06
CA GLY A 105 -13.40 -13.89 -26.13
C GLY A 105 -13.70 -13.02 -24.90
N ASP A 106 -12.89 -13.08 -23.84
CA ASP A 106 -13.04 -12.14 -22.73
C ASP A 106 -12.88 -10.68 -23.19
N ARG A 107 -13.70 -9.78 -22.64
CA ARG A 107 -13.57 -8.33 -22.78
C ARG A 107 -12.96 -7.78 -21.51
N VAL A 108 -11.69 -7.44 -21.55
CA VAL A 108 -10.89 -7.15 -20.37
C VAL A 108 -10.75 -5.64 -20.19
N ALA A 109 -11.39 -5.10 -19.16
CA ALA A 109 -11.11 -3.74 -18.69
C ALA A 109 -9.76 -3.73 -17.97
N ASN A 110 -8.74 -3.20 -18.63
CA ASN A 110 -7.42 -3.01 -18.02
C ASN A 110 -7.43 -1.74 -17.18
N LEU A 111 -7.66 -1.89 -15.89
CA LEU A 111 -7.74 -0.82 -14.88
C LEU A 111 -6.43 -0.68 -14.07
N THR A 112 -5.29 -1.08 -14.65
CA THR A 112 -3.99 -0.92 -14.01
C THR A 112 -3.47 0.52 -14.16
N TRP A 113 -2.30 0.80 -13.56
CA TRP A 113 -1.77 2.16 -13.45
C TRP A 113 -1.02 2.59 -14.72
N ALA A 114 -1.44 3.70 -15.33
CA ALA A 114 -0.75 4.31 -16.48
C ALA A 114 -0.11 5.67 -16.11
N GLY A 115 0.94 6.06 -16.82
CA GLY A 115 1.64 7.34 -16.63
C GLY A 115 2.68 7.32 -15.52
N GLU A 116 3.35 8.47 -15.33
CA GLU A 116 4.41 8.67 -14.32
C GLU A 116 5.52 7.60 -14.35
N LEU A 117 5.90 7.14 -15.55
CA LEU A 117 6.89 6.07 -15.74
C LEU A 117 6.51 4.74 -15.06
N SER A 118 5.23 4.50 -14.78
CA SER A 118 4.74 3.21 -14.27
C SER A 118 4.66 2.17 -15.38
N ALA A 119 5.26 1.00 -15.14
CA ALA A 119 5.26 -0.11 -16.11
C ALA A 119 3.89 -0.80 -16.26
N SER A 120 3.01 -0.71 -15.26
CA SER A 120 1.92 -1.69 -15.12
C SER A 120 0.91 -1.69 -16.26
N PHE A 121 0.41 -0.54 -16.71
CA PHE A 121 -0.58 -0.46 -17.79
C PHE A 121 -0.01 -0.84 -19.15
N ILE A 122 1.25 -0.46 -19.41
CA ILE A 122 1.94 -0.79 -20.68
C ILE A 122 2.26 -2.29 -20.72
N LEU A 123 2.84 -2.84 -19.65
CA LEU A 123 3.16 -4.26 -19.55
C LEU A 123 1.91 -5.13 -19.66
N THR A 124 0.86 -4.82 -18.89
CA THR A 124 -0.38 -5.59 -18.93
C THR A 124 -1.11 -5.45 -20.27
N GLY A 125 -1.10 -4.27 -20.89
CA GLY A 125 -1.64 -4.11 -22.25
C GLY A 125 -0.89 -4.95 -23.29
N ALA A 126 0.44 -5.03 -23.18
CA ALA A 126 1.26 -5.88 -24.05
C ALA A 126 0.98 -7.38 -23.83
N ILE A 127 0.82 -7.82 -22.57
CA ILE A 127 0.43 -9.20 -22.23
C ILE A 127 -0.95 -9.54 -22.80
N LEU A 128 -1.94 -8.68 -22.56
CA LEU A 128 -3.28 -8.87 -23.11
C LEU A 128 -3.27 -8.87 -24.65
N GLY A 129 -2.29 -8.21 -25.28
CA GLY A 129 -2.13 -8.19 -26.74
C GLY A 129 -1.66 -9.52 -27.33
N GLY A 130 -1.04 -10.37 -26.50
CA GLY A 130 -0.69 -11.74 -26.84
C GLY A 130 -1.81 -12.76 -26.59
N LEU A 131 -2.92 -12.35 -25.97
CA LEU A 131 -4.03 -13.23 -25.62
C LEU A 131 -5.23 -13.03 -26.56
N PRO A 132 -6.06 -14.06 -26.80
CA PRO A 132 -7.26 -13.97 -27.65
C PRO A 132 -8.43 -13.24 -26.97
N VAL A 133 -8.18 -12.06 -26.43
CA VAL A 133 -9.14 -11.24 -25.66
C VAL A 133 -9.33 -9.86 -26.29
N GLN A 134 -10.47 -9.24 -26.06
CA GLN A 134 -10.69 -7.83 -26.40
C GLN A 134 -10.16 -6.96 -25.26
N GLN A 135 -9.26 -6.03 -25.57
CA GLN A 135 -8.74 -5.07 -24.58
C GLN A 135 -9.59 -3.81 -24.51
N LEU A 136 -9.96 -3.43 -23.29
CA LEU A 136 -10.60 -2.15 -22.98
C LEU A 136 -9.63 -1.34 -22.09
N PRO A 137 -8.76 -0.49 -22.68
CA PRO A 137 -7.75 0.26 -21.95
C PRO A 137 -8.36 1.43 -21.17
N ILE A 138 -8.86 1.17 -19.96
CA ILE A 138 -9.59 2.14 -19.13
C ILE A 138 -8.70 2.53 -17.92
N LEU A 139 -8.30 3.78 -17.80
CA LEU A 139 -7.41 4.21 -16.72
C LEU A 139 -8.04 4.00 -15.33
N GLY A 140 -7.50 3.07 -14.53
CA GLY A 140 -8.05 2.71 -13.22
C GLY A 140 -7.92 3.78 -12.13
N MET A 141 -6.98 4.72 -12.30
CA MET A 141 -6.78 5.85 -11.38
C MET A 141 -7.55 7.11 -11.77
N GLY A 142 -8.39 7.04 -12.80
CA GLY A 142 -9.26 8.14 -13.23
C GLY A 142 -10.44 8.38 -12.27
N ASP A 143 -11.40 9.19 -12.74
CA ASP A 143 -12.67 9.39 -12.06
C ASP A 143 -13.48 8.07 -11.99
N PRO A 144 -13.79 7.55 -10.78
CA PRO A 144 -14.59 6.35 -10.58
C PRO A 144 -15.93 6.37 -11.33
N ALA A 145 -16.62 7.52 -11.38
CA ALA A 145 -17.90 7.61 -12.04
C ALA A 145 -17.76 7.40 -13.56
N ARG A 146 -16.72 7.98 -14.16
CA ARG A 146 -16.39 7.76 -15.57
C ARG A 146 -15.99 6.31 -15.87
N ILE A 147 -15.19 5.69 -15.00
CA ILE A 147 -14.78 4.27 -15.15
C ILE A 147 -16.01 3.36 -15.14
N LEU A 148 -16.92 3.53 -14.18
CA LEU A 148 -18.16 2.74 -14.11
C LEU A 148 -19.07 2.99 -15.32
N ALA A 149 -19.18 4.23 -15.80
CA ALA A 149 -19.94 4.55 -17.00
C ALA A 149 -19.40 3.82 -18.23
N LEU A 150 -18.08 3.81 -18.44
CA LEU A 150 -17.43 3.06 -19.51
C LEU A 150 -17.66 1.55 -19.36
N CYS A 151 -17.60 1.02 -18.14
CA CYS A 151 -17.87 -0.40 -17.92
C CYS A 151 -19.33 -0.77 -18.24
N ARG A 152 -20.31 0.10 -17.95
CA ARG A 152 -21.71 -0.13 -18.36
C ARG A 152 -21.89 -0.13 -19.87
N GLU A 153 -21.21 0.79 -20.56
CA GLU A 153 -21.27 0.94 -22.01
C GLU A 153 -20.60 -0.24 -22.73
N LEU A 154 -19.38 -0.59 -22.31
CA LEU A 154 -18.52 -1.58 -22.98
C LEU A 154 -18.73 -3.01 -22.47
N ARG A 155 -19.38 -3.18 -21.30
CA ARG A 155 -19.76 -4.46 -20.68
C ARG A 155 -18.57 -5.44 -20.53
N PRO A 156 -17.48 -5.11 -19.83
CA PRO A 156 -16.36 -6.04 -19.67
C PRO A 156 -16.81 -7.36 -19.04
N THR A 157 -16.20 -8.47 -19.46
CA THR A 157 -16.38 -9.78 -18.80
C THR A 157 -15.36 -9.97 -17.67
N ALA A 158 -14.24 -9.24 -17.74
CA ALA A 158 -13.19 -9.28 -16.73
C ALA A 158 -12.66 -7.87 -16.41
N LEU A 159 -12.36 -7.63 -15.13
CA LEU A 159 -11.51 -6.51 -14.69
C LEU A 159 -10.10 -7.02 -14.43
N LEU A 160 -9.10 -6.38 -15.04
CA LEU A 160 -7.70 -6.52 -14.65
C LEU A 160 -7.30 -5.29 -13.86
N THR A 161 -7.03 -5.44 -12.56
CA THR A 161 -7.00 -4.29 -11.66
C THR A 161 -6.12 -4.52 -10.42
N PHE A 162 -6.23 -3.61 -9.47
CA PHE A 162 -5.61 -3.67 -8.16
C PHE A 162 -6.69 -3.66 -7.08
N PRO A 163 -6.49 -4.37 -5.95
CA PRO A 163 -7.49 -4.44 -4.87
C PRO A 163 -8.04 -3.08 -4.45
N MET A 164 -7.18 -2.08 -4.27
CA MET A 164 -7.57 -0.71 -3.92
C MET A 164 -8.51 -0.06 -4.96
N VAL A 165 -8.19 -0.21 -6.26
CA VAL A 165 -9.01 0.37 -7.35
C VAL A 165 -10.37 -0.32 -7.40
N ALA A 166 -10.38 -1.66 -7.40
CA ALA A 166 -11.61 -2.44 -7.41
C ALA A 166 -12.51 -2.11 -6.21
N THR A 167 -11.93 -2.02 -5.01
CA THR A 167 -12.66 -1.68 -3.78
C THR A 167 -13.26 -0.27 -3.88
N ARG A 168 -12.49 0.73 -4.35
CA ARG A 168 -13.00 2.10 -4.55
C ARG A 168 -14.20 2.15 -5.50
N LEU A 169 -14.17 1.37 -6.57
CA LEU A 169 -15.29 1.28 -7.50
C LEU A 169 -16.50 0.58 -6.87
N ALA A 170 -16.28 -0.51 -6.13
CA ALA A 170 -17.35 -1.23 -5.44
C ALA A 170 -18.00 -0.40 -4.32
N GLU A 171 -17.23 0.43 -3.62
CA GLU A 171 -17.74 1.38 -2.63
C GLU A 171 -18.66 2.43 -3.26
N LEU A 172 -18.31 2.93 -4.45
CA LEU A 172 -19.18 3.85 -5.19
C LEU A 172 -20.47 3.16 -5.66
N LEU A 173 -20.38 1.90 -6.09
CA LEU A 173 -21.57 1.09 -6.42
C LEU A 173 -22.44 0.87 -5.17
N ARG A 174 -21.83 0.54 -4.02
CA ARG A 174 -22.52 0.36 -2.74
C ARG A 174 -23.26 1.62 -2.30
N ALA A 175 -22.61 2.79 -2.38
CA ALA A 175 -23.21 4.07 -2.04
C ALA A 175 -24.43 4.45 -2.92
N ARG A 176 -24.53 3.85 -4.11
CA ARG A 176 -25.65 4.05 -5.05
C ARG A 176 -26.65 2.89 -5.05
N ASP A 177 -26.41 1.89 -4.21
CA ASP A 177 -27.11 0.60 -4.20
C ASP A 177 -27.20 -0.06 -5.59
N GLU A 178 -26.08 -0.02 -6.33
CA GLU A 178 -25.97 -0.58 -7.67
C GLU A 178 -25.15 -1.87 -7.69
N VAL A 179 -25.42 -2.71 -8.69
CA VAL A 179 -24.60 -3.87 -9.06
C VAL A 179 -24.19 -3.74 -10.53
N LEU A 180 -22.91 -3.97 -10.82
CA LEU A 180 -22.37 -3.94 -12.18
C LEU A 180 -21.80 -5.31 -12.55
N PRO A 181 -22.54 -6.16 -13.27
CA PRO A 181 -22.11 -7.52 -13.57
C PRO A 181 -20.78 -7.58 -14.33
N VAL A 182 -19.76 -8.14 -13.69
CA VAL A 182 -18.46 -8.50 -14.28
C VAL A 182 -18.00 -9.81 -13.63
N ALA A 183 -18.04 -10.89 -14.41
CA ALA A 183 -17.87 -12.25 -13.90
C ALA A 183 -16.47 -12.53 -13.31
N LYS A 184 -15.44 -11.82 -13.80
CA LYS A 184 -14.04 -12.05 -13.39
C LYS A 184 -13.37 -10.78 -12.89
N ILE A 185 -12.63 -10.89 -11.80
CA ILE A 185 -11.72 -9.83 -11.32
C ILE A 185 -10.36 -10.46 -11.09
N LEU A 186 -9.39 -10.08 -11.92
CA LEU A 186 -7.99 -10.45 -11.80
C LEU A 186 -7.21 -9.31 -11.16
N HIS A 187 -6.45 -9.60 -10.12
CA HIS A 187 -5.75 -8.59 -9.33
C HIS A 187 -4.29 -8.94 -9.05
N ALA A 188 -3.49 -7.94 -8.70
CA ALA A 188 -2.14 -8.14 -8.15
C ALA A 188 -1.74 -6.91 -7.32
N GLY A 189 -0.45 -6.83 -6.95
CA GLY A 189 0.13 -5.66 -6.31
C GLY A 189 -0.15 -5.56 -4.81
N GLU A 190 -1.25 -6.11 -4.30
CA GLU A 190 -1.61 -6.11 -2.89
C GLU A 190 -2.37 -7.38 -2.48
N PRO A 191 -2.29 -7.78 -1.19
CA PRO A 191 -3.19 -8.77 -0.63
C PRO A 191 -4.66 -8.32 -0.74
N LEU A 192 -5.54 -9.27 -1.05
CA LEU A 192 -6.99 -9.06 -1.10
C LEU A 192 -7.65 -9.77 0.09
N HIS A 193 -8.33 -8.99 0.93
CA HIS A 193 -8.87 -9.44 2.21
C HIS A 193 -10.35 -9.83 2.12
N ASP A 194 -10.86 -10.59 3.09
CA ASP A 194 -12.17 -11.25 3.03
C ASP A 194 -13.35 -10.26 2.90
N ASP A 195 -13.26 -9.10 3.56
CA ASP A 195 -14.22 -8.00 3.44
C ASP A 195 -14.27 -7.44 2.00
N GLN A 196 -13.11 -7.22 1.39
CA GLN A 196 -13.02 -6.78 -0.01
C GLN A 196 -13.52 -7.86 -0.95
N ARG A 197 -13.20 -9.14 -0.70
CA ARG A 197 -13.71 -10.25 -1.51
C ARG A 197 -15.24 -10.28 -1.48
N ALA A 198 -15.83 -10.14 -0.29
CA ALA A 198 -17.29 -10.09 -0.14
C ALA A 198 -17.90 -8.91 -0.90
N LEU A 199 -17.37 -7.70 -0.71
CA LEU A 199 -17.84 -6.49 -1.38
C LEU A 199 -17.72 -6.59 -2.92
N LEU A 200 -16.58 -7.09 -3.41
CA LEU A 200 -16.35 -7.25 -4.85
C LEU A 200 -17.28 -8.29 -5.47
N ARG A 201 -17.50 -9.43 -4.80
CA ARG A 201 -18.45 -10.45 -5.25
C ARG A 201 -19.87 -9.91 -5.33
N GLU A 202 -20.30 -9.19 -4.30
CA GLU A 202 -21.63 -8.60 -4.23
C GLU A 202 -21.85 -7.52 -5.31
N ARG A 203 -20.98 -6.49 -5.35
CA ARG A 203 -21.23 -5.30 -6.16
C ARG A 203 -20.87 -5.48 -7.64
N PHE A 204 -20.01 -6.44 -7.97
CA PHE A 204 -19.73 -6.80 -9.36
C PHE A 204 -20.43 -8.08 -9.83
N ALA A 205 -21.21 -8.78 -8.98
CA ALA A 205 -21.66 -10.14 -9.27
C ALA A 205 -20.50 -11.04 -9.75
N CYS A 206 -19.33 -10.89 -9.10
CA CYS A 206 -18.09 -11.53 -9.53
C CYS A 206 -18.05 -12.98 -9.04
N GLU A 207 -17.92 -13.91 -9.98
CA GLU A 207 -17.84 -15.35 -9.73
C GLU A 207 -16.39 -15.81 -9.54
N HIS A 208 -15.47 -15.17 -10.27
CA HIS A 208 -14.06 -15.56 -10.31
C HIS A 208 -13.15 -14.43 -9.88
N LEU A 209 -12.49 -14.61 -8.73
CA LEU A 209 -11.61 -13.61 -8.13
C LEU A 209 -10.22 -14.22 -7.93
N ALA A 210 -9.25 -13.79 -8.74
CA ALA A 210 -7.94 -14.41 -8.79
C ALA A 210 -6.81 -13.39 -8.72
N CYS A 211 -5.74 -13.73 -8.00
CA CYS A 211 -4.48 -13.02 -8.16
C CYS A 211 -3.83 -13.52 -9.47
N PHE A 212 -3.27 -12.64 -10.30
CA PHE A 212 -2.53 -13.11 -11.49
C PHE A 212 -1.04 -13.35 -11.21
N GLY A 213 -0.44 -12.65 -10.25
CA GLY A 213 0.95 -12.90 -9.89
C GLY A 213 1.61 -11.85 -9.01
N TYR A 214 2.93 -11.95 -8.95
CA TYR A 214 3.81 -11.14 -8.13
C TYR A 214 5.01 -10.68 -8.96
N GLY A 215 5.41 -9.43 -8.76
CA GLY A 215 6.53 -8.80 -9.44
C GLY A 215 6.81 -7.43 -8.86
N ALA A 216 7.97 -6.87 -9.22
CA ALA A 216 8.39 -5.53 -8.84
C ALA A 216 9.04 -4.86 -10.05
N VAL A 217 8.96 -3.53 -10.17
CA VAL A 217 9.45 -2.83 -11.39
C VAL A 217 10.96 -2.97 -11.59
N ASP A 218 11.71 -3.00 -10.49
CA ASP A 218 13.15 -3.23 -10.45
C ASP A 218 13.55 -4.67 -10.76
N CYS A 219 12.68 -5.63 -10.45
CA CYS A 219 12.97 -7.06 -10.62
C CYS A 219 12.32 -7.68 -11.88
N GLY A 220 11.29 -7.05 -12.45
CA GLY A 220 10.37 -7.65 -13.42
C GLY A 220 9.33 -8.58 -12.77
N PRO A 221 8.60 -9.36 -13.59
CA PRO A 221 7.71 -10.42 -13.11
C PRO A 221 8.49 -11.52 -12.38
N ILE A 222 8.01 -11.97 -11.22
CA ILE A 222 8.72 -12.91 -10.35
C ILE A 222 7.99 -14.25 -10.26
N ALA A 223 6.69 -14.23 -10.01
CA ALA A 223 5.91 -15.44 -9.75
C ALA A 223 4.47 -15.32 -10.25
N ALA A 224 3.88 -16.44 -10.63
CA ALA A 224 2.44 -16.54 -10.89
C ALA A 224 1.71 -17.00 -9.63
N ALA A 225 0.47 -16.58 -9.45
CA ALA A 225 -0.36 -17.16 -8.40
C ALA A 225 -0.74 -18.60 -8.76
N ASP A 226 -0.84 -19.45 -7.75
CA ASP A 226 -1.38 -20.80 -7.87
C ASP A 226 -2.92 -20.73 -7.67
N PRO A 227 -3.72 -20.89 -8.74
CA PRO A 227 -5.17 -20.77 -8.65
C PRO A 227 -5.83 -21.96 -7.93
N GLU A 228 -5.15 -23.10 -7.83
CA GLU A 228 -5.69 -24.33 -7.22
C GLU A 228 -5.61 -24.30 -5.69
N ARG A 229 -4.70 -23.50 -5.14
CA ARG A 229 -4.50 -23.34 -3.69
C ARG A 229 -5.14 -22.05 -3.20
N ALA A 230 -6.46 -22.07 -3.04
CA ALA A 230 -7.23 -20.96 -2.49
C ALA A 230 -7.02 -20.85 -0.96
N GLY A 231 -6.68 -19.66 -0.49
CA GLY A 231 -6.48 -19.34 0.93
C GLY A 231 -6.38 -17.83 1.16
N GLN A 232 -6.22 -17.43 2.42
CA GLN A 232 -6.14 -16.01 2.79
C GLN A 232 -4.86 -15.34 2.27
N LYS A 233 -3.75 -16.10 2.21
CA LYS A 233 -2.51 -15.71 1.54
C LYS A 233 -2.46 -16.34 0.14
N THR A 234 -2.09 -15.53 -0.86
CA THR A 234 -1.87 -16.00 -2.22
C THR A 234 -0.62 -16.89 -2.26
N VAL A 235 -0.78 -18.13 -2.71
CA VAL A 235 0.34 -19.02 -3.03
C VAL A 235 0.96 -18.58 -4.36
N LEU A 236 2.28 -18.43 -4.38
CA LEU A 236 3.05 -17.96 -5.52
C LEU A 236 4.04 -19.04 -5.97
N ARG A 237 4.14 -19.23 -7.29
CA ARG A 237 5.12 -20.12 -7.93
C ARG A 237 6.05 -19.31 -8.82
N PRO A 238 7.39 -19.41 -8.64
CA PRO A 238 8.36 -18.71 -9.47
C PRO A 238 8.12 -18.95 -10.96
N LEU A 239 8.37 -17.93 -11.80
CA LEU A 239 8.21 -18.06 -13.25
C LEU A 239 9.29 -18.99 -13.82
N PRO A 240 8.93 -20.16 -14.38
CA PRO A 240 9.90 -21.18 -14.76
C PRO A 240 10.91 -20.67 -15.78
N GLY A 241 12.21 -20.86 -15.48
CA GLY A 241 13.31 -20.45 -16.36
C GLY A 241 13.49 -18.93 -16.51
N TYR A 242 12.68 -18.11 -15.83
CA TYR A 242 12.73 -16.65 -15.92
C TYR A 242 13.13 -16.01 -14.59
N ALA A 243 12.54 -16.44 -13.48
CA ALA A 243 12.80 -15.90 -12.15
C ALA A 243 13.28 -17.01 -11.21
N LEU A 244 14.50 -16.87 -10.69
CA LEU A 244 15.01 -17.70 -9.61
C LEU A 244 14.71 -16.99 -8.29
N VAL A 245 13.95 -17.65 -7.43
CA VAL A 245 13.55 -17.09 -6.13
C VAL A 245 14.31 -17.83 -5.03
N GLU A 246 14.86 -17.06 -4.11
CA GLU A 246 15.51 -17.51 -2.89
C GLU A 246 14.80 -16.85 -1.70
N ILE A 247 14.65 -17.58 -0.60
CA ILE A 247 14.19 -17.04 0.69
C ILE A 247 15.36 -17.21 1.64
N LEU A 248 15.92 -16.08 2.07
CA LEU A 248 17.20 -16.05 2.79
C LEU A 248 17.02 -15.47 4.20
N ASP A 249 17.75 -16.03 5.16
CA ASP A 249 17.86 -15.50 6.52
C ASP A 249 18.76 -14.24 6.56
N ASP A 250 18.98 -13.70 7.76
CA ASP A 250 19.81 -12.51 7.96
C ASP A 250 21.31 -12.74 7.67
N ASP A 251 21.76 -14.00 7.60
CA ASP A 251 23.12 -14.42 7.24
C ASP A 251 23.24 -14.79 5.73
N ASP A 252 22.22 -14.47 4.92
CA ASP A 252 22.11 -14.79 3.49
C ASP A 252 22.08 -16.30 3.16
N ARG A 253 21.68 -17.13 4.13
CA ARG A 253 21.54 -18.58 3.97
C ARG A 253 20.09 -18.94 3.60
N PRO A 254 19.86 -19.99 2.77
CA PRO A 254 18.52 -20.44 2.45
C PRO A 254 17.71 -20.87 3.69
N CYS A 255 16.51 -20.33 3.85
CA CYS A 255 15.57 -20.72 4.89
C CYS A 255 14.98 -22.13 4.63
N ALA A 256 14.67 -22.86 5.70
CA ALA A 256 13.95 -24.12 5.61
C ALA A 256 12.46 -23.91 5.28
N LEU A 257 11.76 -25.01 5.02
CA LEU A 257 10.31 -25.01 4.77
C LEU A 257 9.57 -24.36 5.96
N GLY A 258 8.73 -23.36 5.67
CA GLY A 258 7.96 -22.62 6.68
C GLY A 258 8.73 -21.54 7.44
N GLU A 259 10.05 -21.45 7.29
CA GLU A 259 10.83 -20.40 7.94
C GLU A 259 10.75 -19.09 7.14
N PRO A 260 10.40 -17.96 7.79
CA PRO A 260 10.34 -16.66 7.12
C PRO A 260 11.76 -16.14 6.84
N GLY A 261 11.91 -15.54 5.66
CA GLY A 261 13.14 -14.88 5.25
C GLY A 261 12.89 -13.80 4.19
N ARG A 262 13.95 -13.10 3.81
CA ARG A 262 13.90 -12.09 2.75
C ARG A 262 13.75 -12.76 1.40
N VAL A 263 12.83 -12.26 0.58
CA VAL A 263 12.66 -12.70 -0.80
C VAL A 263 13.72 -12.04 -1.67
N THR A 264 14.56 -12.88 -2.28
CA THR A 264 15.66 -12.50 -3.15
C THR A 264 15.47 -13.13 -4.53
N ILE A 265 15.82 -12.40 -5.60
CA ILE A 265 15.54 -12.81 -6.99
C ILE A 265 16.77 -12.68 -7.88
N THR A 266 16.91 -13.63 -8.80
CA THR A 266 17.73 -13.49 -10.01
C THR A 266 16.85 -13.62 -11.25
N ASN A 267 16.77 -12.56 -12.06
CA ASN A 267 15.98 -12.53 -13.29
C ASN A 267 16.85 -12.91 -14.49
N LEU A 268 16.57 -14.07 -15.08
CA LEU A 268 17.32 -14.63 -16.21
C LEU A 268 16.97 -14.01 -17.56
N GLY A 269 15.90 -13.21 -17.62
CA GLY A 269 15.47 -12.52 -18.84
C GLY A 269 15.91 -11.06 -18.93
N ARG A 270 16.46 -10.48 -17.86
CA ARG A 270 16.91 -9.08 -17.82
C ARG A 270 18.38 -8.95 -18.22
N ARG A 271 18.63 -8.36 -19.38
CA ARG A 271 19.99 -8.10 -19.88
C ARG A 271 20.44 -6.68 -19.59
N LEU A 272 19.65 -5.67 -19.95
CA LEU A 272 20.07 -4.26 -19.89
C LEU A 272 20.27 -3.79 -18.45
N SER A 273 19.34 -4.12 -17.56
CA SER A 273 19.47 -3.92 -16.10
C SER A 273 19.49 -5.29 -15.42
N PRO A 274 20.67 -5.94 -15.28
CA PRO A 274 20.76 -7.26 -14.66
C PRO A 274 20.22 -7.26 -13.22
N VAL A 275 19.43 -8.28 -12.88
CA VAL A 275 18.91 -8.51 -11.52
C VAL A 275 19.46 -9.84 -11.04
N ILE A 276 20.41 -9.80 -10.11
CA ILE A 276 21.14 -10.97 -9.62
C ILE A 276 21.14 -10.93 -8.11
N ARG A 277 20.66 -12.00 -7.47
CA ARG A 277 20.48 -12.13 -6.01
C ARG A 277 20.04 -10.81 -5.36
N PHE A 278 19.02 -10.18 -5.94
CA PHE A 278 18.54 -8.86 -5.53
C PHE A 278 17.40 -9.00 -4.51
N PRO A 279 17.51 -8.40 -3.31
CA PRO A 279 16.42 -8.36 -2.33
C PRO A 279 15.25 -7.48 -2.82
N VAL A 280 14.03 -8.03 -2.92
CA VAL A 280 12.85 -7.28 -3.38
C VAL A 280 12.30 -6.33 -2.29
N GLY A 281 12.73 -6.54 -1.04
CA GLY A 281 12.24 -5.83 0.13
C GLY A 281 10.97 -6.42 0.75
N ASP A 282 10.58 -7.64 0.35
CA ASP A 282 9.47 -8.40 0.91
C ASP A 282 9.98 -9.60 1.73
N LEU A 283 9.22 -10.03 2.75
CA LEU A 283 9.41 -11.29 3.46
C LEU A 283 8.49 -12.35 2.88
N GLY A 284 8.93 -13.60 2.94
CA GLY A 284 8.11 -14.76 2.65
C GLY A 284 8.68 -16.03 3.24
N HIS A 285 7.94 -17.11 3.12
CA HIS A 285 8.41 -18.46 3.46
C HIS A 285 7.96 -19.48 2.41
N TRP A 286 8.75 -20.54 2.27
CA TRP A 286 8.41 -21.68 1.43
C TRP A 286 7.29 -22.50 2.06
N ILE A 287 6.29 -22.86 1.26
CA ILE A 287 5.26 -23.86 1.61
C ILE A 287 5.44 -25.15 0.80
N GLU A 288 6.27 -25.10 -0.24
CA GLU A 288 6.75 -26.23 -1.01
C GLU A 288 8.20 -25.90 -1.36
N GLN A 289 9.13 -26.68 -0.81
CA GLN A 289 10.56 -26.38 -0.95
C GLN A 289 10.96 -26.45 -2.43
N PRO A 290 11.67 -25.46 -2.96
CA PRO A 290 12.22 -25.57 -4.30
C PRO A 290 13.27 -26.68 -4.35
N ALA A 291 13.28 -27.44 -5.43
CA ALA A 291 14.41 -28.29 -5.75
C ALA A 291 15.58 -27.43 -6.22
N LEU A 292 16.80 -27.96 -6.18
CA LEU A 292 17.90 -27.40 -6.96
C LEU A 292 17.94 -28.09 -8.34
N ASP A 293 18.43 -27.40 -9.36
CA ASP A 293 18.77 -28.05 -10.64
C ASP A 293 19.85 -29.13 -10.45
N ASP A 294 20.06 -29.98 -11.46
CA ASP A 294 21.00 -31.11 -11.40
C ASP A 294 22.44 -30.73 -11.02
N ALA A 295 22.79 -29.45 -11.18
CA ALA A 295 24.09 -28.89 -10.85
C ALA A 295 24.12 -28.15 -9.51
N GLY A 296 23.02 -28.10 -8.76
CA GLY A 296 22.94 -27.44 -7.45
C GLY A 296 23.03 -25.91 -7.51
N ARG A 297 22.79 -25.31 -8.69
CA ARG A 297 23.05 -23.89 -9.00
C ARG A 297 21.84 -22.99 -8.85
N ARG A 298 20.61 -23.51 -9.02
CA ARG A 298 19.40 -22.67 -8.97
C ARG A 298 18.19 -23.39 -8.41
N THR A 299 17.28 -22.63 -7.79
CA THR A 299 15.97 -23.13 -7.41
C THR A 299 15.11 -23.43 -8.65
N VAL A 300 14.44 -24.58 -8.63
CA VAL A 300 13.51 -25.02 -9.67
C VAL A 300 12.19 -25.39 -8.99
N GLY A 301 11.11 -24.76 -9.42
CA GLY A 301 9.78 -24.96 -8.84
C GLY A 301 9.65 -24.32 -7.46
N GLY A 302 9.03 -25.06 -6.55
CA GLY A 302 8.64 -24.56 -5.23
C GLY A 302 7.38 -23.69 -5.26
N ALA A 303 6.89 -23.39 -4.06
CA ALA A 303 5.78 -22.48 -3.85
C ALA A 303 5.98 -21.74 -2.52
N PHE A 304 5.72 -20.44 -2.52
CA PHE A 304 5.92 -19.59 -1.35
C PHE A 304 4.72 -18.66 -1.15
N VAL A 305 4.65 -18.06 0.03
CA VAL A 305 3.71 -16.99 0.35
C VAL A 305 4.47 -15.78 0.86
N LEU A 306 3.91 -14.59 0.68
CA LEU A 306 4.47 -13.36 1.23
C LEU A 306 3.97 -13.13 2.66
N ASP A 307 4.89 -12.72 3.53
CA ASP A 307 4.64 -12.40 4.94
C ASP A 307 4.61 -10.90 5.23
N GLY A 308 5.05 -10.07 4.28
CA GLY A 308 5.04 -8.61 4.41
C GLY A 308 6.31 -7.99 3.85
N ARG A 309 6.75 -6.87 4.45
CA ARG A 309 7.97 -6.16 4.08
C ARG A 309 9.14 -6.62 4.95
N ALA A 310 10.32 -6.77 4.36
CA ALA A 310 11.56 -7.17 5.06
C ALA A 310 12.19 -6.03 5.85
N HIS A 311 11.95 -4.79 5.44
CA HIS A 311 12.44 -3.60 6.13
C HIS A 311 11.34 -2.97 6.99
N LEU A 312 11.73 -2.11 7.94
CA LEU A 312 10.84 -1.19 8.66
C LEU A 312 10.15 -0.25 7.66
N SER A 313 9.17 -0.76 6.93
CA SER A 313 8.42 -0.06 5.91
C SER A 313 7.02 -0.65 5.84
N VAL A 314 6.04 0.19 5.56
CA VAL A 314 4.65 -0.22 5.45
C VAL A 314 4.13 0.02 4.03
N LYS A 315 3.31 -0.90 3.55
CA LYS A 315 2.71 -0.82 2.22
C LYS A 315 1.28 -0.26 2.29
N LEU A 316 1.06 0.89 1.66
CA LEU A 316 -0.25 1.55 1.53
C LEU A 316 -0.57 1.65 0.04
N GLY A 317 -1.39 0.73 -0.47
CA GLY A 317 -1.57 0.65 -1.91
C GLY A 317 -0.30 0.12 -2.61
N PHE A 318 0.17 0.88 -3.61
CA PHE A 318 1.46 0.69 -4.29
C PHE A 318 2.65 1.33 -3.55
N TRP A 319 2.39 2.16 -2.54
CA TRP A 319 3.40 2.99 -1.92
C TRP A 319 4.09 2.26 -0.79
N ILE A 320 5.41 2.38 -0.77
CA ILE A 320 6.25 1.94 0.34
C ILE A 320 6.57 3.17 1.17
N VAL A 321 5.97 3.26 2.35
CA VAL A 321 6.32 4.27 3.35
C VAL A 321 7.42 3.69 4.23
N ALA A 322 8.64 4.17 4.05
CA ALA A 322 9.76 3.78 4.89
C ALA A 322 9.62 4.39 6.28
N HIS A 323 9.86 3.60 7.32
CA HIS A 323 9.91 4.08 8.71
C HIS A 323 10.94 5.19 8.88
N ALA A 324 12.13 5.02 8.30
CA ALA A 324 13.21 5.99 8.36
C ALA A 324 12.82 7.37 7.76
N ASP A 325 12.06 7.38 6.66
CA ASP A 325 11.56 8.61 6.07
C ASP A 325 10.62 9.34 7.02
N VAL A 326 9.67 8.62 7.63
CA VAL A 326 8.73 9.19 8.59
C VAL A 326 9.46 9.66 9.85
N ALA A 327 10.41 8.87 10.35
CA ALA A 327 11.26 9.23 11.48
C ALA A 327 12.06 10.50 11.22
N ALA A 328 12.57 10.70 9.99
CA ALA A 328 13.29 11.90 9.59
C ALA A 328 12.38 13.14 9.57
N GLU A 329 11.16 13.04 9.02
CA GLU A 329 10.19 14.15 9.06
C GLU A 329 9.76 14.50 10.49
N VAL A 330 9.59 13.50 11.36
CA VAL A 330 9.28 13.69 12.78
C VAL A 330 10.44 14.37 13.51
N ALA A 331 11.66 13.89 13.32
CA ALA A 331 12.85 14.46 13.94
C ALA A 331 13.10 15.92 13.50
N ALA A 332 12.83 16.24 12.24
CA ALA A 332 13.02 17.59 11.68
C ALA A 332 12.16 18.67 12.34
N LEU A 333 11.08 18.30 13.03
CA LEU A 333 10.20 19.26 13.71
C LEU A 333 10.67 19.64 15.11
N GLY A 334 11.59 18.87 15.72
CA GLY A 334 12.08 19.11 17.07
C GLY A 334 11.00 19.08 18.17
N ALA A 335 9.78 18.63 17.85
CA ALA A 335 8.63 18.63 18.75
C ALA A 335 8.30 17.23 19.30
N PHE A 336 8.94 16.19 18.77
CA PHE A 336 8.67 14.78 19.08
C PHE A 336 9.97 14.02 19.27
N HIS A 337 9.91 12.91 20.01
CA HIS A 337 10.98 11.93 19.99
C HIS A 337 11.16 11.35 18.58
N SER A 338 12.39 10.99 18.22
CA SER A 338 12.72 10.37 16.92
C SER A 338 12.17 8.95 16.77
N SER A 339 11.75 8.32 17.88
CA SER A 339 11.07 7.03 17.86
C SER A 339 9.64 7.19 17.38
N VAL A 340 9.31 6.53 16.28
CA VAL A 340 7.99 6.56 15.65
C VAL A 340 7.45 5.15 15.52
N GLN A 341 6.14 4.98 15.66
CA GLN A 341 5.46 3.74 15.34
C GLN A 341 4.55 3.97 14.13
N LEU A 342 4.76 3.18 13.08
CA LEU A 342 3.87 3.14 11.93
C LEU A 342 2.88 1.99 12.11
N LEU A 343 1.60 2.32 12.11
CA LEU A 343 0.53 1.34 12.20
C LEU A 343 -0.34 1.47 10.95
N VAL A 344 -0.51 0.37 10.21
CA VAL A 344 -1.49 0.32 9.13
C VAL A 344 -2.78 -0.25 9.70
N ARG A 345 -3.84 0.56 9.69
CA ARG A 345 -5.19 0.15 10.06
C ARG A 345 -6.09 0.16 8.84
N ARG A 346 -7.27 -0.43 8.98
CA ARG A 346 -8.36 -0.29 8.01
C ARG A 346 -9.51 0.44 8.68
N VAL A 347 -9.93 1.55 8.08
CA VAL A 347 -11.06 2.36 8.54
C VAL A 347 -11.98 2.52 7.34
N ASP A 348 -13.24 2.08 7.46
CA ASP A 348 -14.26 2.14 6.40
C ASP A 348 -13.80 1.55 5.05
N GLY A 349 -13.11 0.40 5.10
CA GLY A 349 -12.60 -0.28 3.90
C GLY A 349 -11.33 0.33 3.29
N VAL A 350 -10.83 1.45 3.83
CA VAL A 350 -9.62 2.14 3.34
C VAL A 350 -8.42 1.81 4.23
N LYS A 351 -7.26 1.49 3.63
CA LYS A 351 -5.99 1.37 4.36
C LYS A 351 -5.54 2.75 4.83
N THR A 352 -5.36 2.91 6.14
CA THR A 352 -4.98 4.16 6.80
C THR A 352 -3.63 3.99 7.48
N LEU A 353 -2.72 4.93 7.22
CA LEU A 353 -1.49 5.06 7.97
C LEU A 353 -1.75 5.86 9.24
N VAL A 354 -1.51 5.23 10.38
CA VAL A 354 -1.46 5.90 11.67
C VAL A 354 0.02 6.04 12.05
N VAL A 355 0.48 7.28 12.13
CA VAL A 355 1.83 7.61 12.63
C VAL A 355 1.68 7.99 14.10
N ARG A 356 2.19 7.14 14.99
CA ARG A 356 2.26 7.42 16.42
C ARG A 356 3.62 8.03 16.74
N VAL A 357 3.57 9.21 17.36
CA VAL A 357 4.74 10.00 17.79
C VAL A 357 4.62 10.30 19.27
N ALA A 358 5.75 10.32 19.98
CA ALA A 358 5.79 10.72 21.38
C ALA A 358 6.19 12.20 21.48
N PRO A 359 5.39 13.07 22.12
CA PRO A 359 5.69 14.50 22.24
C PRO A 359 6.88 14.78 23.16
N LEU A 360 7.68 15.80 22.84
CA LEU A 360 8.75 16.34 23.71
C LEU A 360 8.27 17.51 24.61
N ARG A 361 7.05 18.01 24.39
CA ARG A 361 6.44 19.14 25.10
C ARG A 361 4.92 18.99 25.13
N GLU A 362 4.24 19.65 26.05
CA GLU A 362 2.78 19.52 26.23
C GLU A 362 1.98 19.98 24.99
N ASN A 363 2.39 21.09 24.35
CA ASN A 363 1.68 21.65 23.20
C ASN A 363 2.38 21.31 21.87
N VAL A 364 1.84 20.32 21.15
CA VAL A 364 2.37 19.85 19.85
C VAL A 364 1.36 19.94 18.69
N GLY A 365 0.18 20.52 18.88
CA GLY A 365 -0.89 20.58 17.85
C GLY A 365 -0.41 21.10 16.49
N ALA A 366 0.17 22.30 16.45
CA ALA A 366 0.74 22.87 15.23
C ALA A 366 1.86 22.01 14.62
N ALA A 367 2.65 21.32 15.44
CA ALA A 367 3.70 20.42 14.96
C ALA A 367 3.13 19.12 14.37
N LEU A 368 2.01 18.61 14.90
CA LEU A 368 1.30 17.45 14.33
C LEU A 368 0.69 17.80 12.97
N VAL A 369 0.15 19.02 12.82
CA VAL A 369 -0.37 19.53 11.54
C VAL A 369 0.77 19.66 10.53
N GLU A 370 1.87 20.30 10.91
CA GLU A 370 3.02 20.44 10.00
C GLU A 370 3.64 19.08 9.66
N LEU A 371 3.70 18.13 10.61
CA LEU A 371 4.12 16.75 10.33
C LEU A 371 3.22 16.11 9.28
N ARG A 372 1.91 16.24 9.43
CA ARG A 372 0.94 15.73 8.45
C ARG A 372 1.19 16.34 7.07
N GLU A 373 1.35 17.65 6.98
CA GLU A 373 1.59 18.33 5.70
C GLU A 373 2.94 17.96 5.07
N ARG A 374 3.99 17.75 5.88
CA ARG A 374 5.27 17.19 5.41
C ARG A 374 5.12 15.80 4.83
N LEU A 375 4.42 14.92 5.54
CA LEU A 375 4.13 13.57 5.06
C LEU A 375 3.27 13.60 3.79
N ARG A 376 2.31 14.53 3.66
CA ARG A 376 1.56 14.73 2.41
C ARG A 376 2.44 15.20 1.27
N ARG A 377 3.32 16.18 1.49
CA ARG A 377 4.25 16.66 0.45
C ARG A 377 5.21 15.56 0.00
N ARG A 378 5.69 14.74 0.93
CA ARG A 378 6.57 13.59 0.64
C ARG A 378 5.83 12.45 -0.04
N TYR A 379 4.57 12.21 0.37
CA TYR A 379 3.71 11.16 -0.14
C TYR A 379 2.42 11.77 -0.73
N PRO A 380 2.50 12.51 -1.86
CA PRO A 380 1.39 13.32 -2.40
C PRO A 380 0.16 12.50 -2.82
N LYS A 381 0.28 11.17 -2.88
CA LYS A 381 -0.80 10.25 -3.20
C LYS A 381 -1.47 9.62 -1.97
N LEU A 382 -1.00 9.93 -0.75
CA LEU A 382 -1.80 9.69 0.45
C LEU A 382 -2.98 10.67 0.43
N GLY A 383 -4.19 10.12 0.37
CA GLY A 383 -5.42 10.90 0.47
C GLY A 383 -5.62 11.49 1.87
N ASP A 384 -6.70 12.25 2.04
CA ASP A 384 -7.10 12.71 3.36
C ASP A 384 -7.38 11.51 4.30
N PRO A 385 -7.14 11.65 5.61
CA PRO A 385 -7.47 10.61 6.58
C PRO A 385 -8.96 10.23 6.49
N PRO A 386 -9.32 8.99 6.86
CA PRO A 386 -10.70 8.53 6.88
C PRO A 386 -11.57 9.43 7.78
N GLY A 387 -12.60 10.01 7.17
CA GLY A 387 -13.45 11.08 7.69
C GLY A 387 -13.98 11.98 6.56
N GLY A 388 -13.30 12.01 5.42
CA GLY A 388 -13.80 12.67 4.21
C GLY A 388 -13.83 14.20 4.31
N PRO A 389 -14.33 14.88 3.26
CA PRO A 389 -14.30 16.33 3.16
C PRO A 389 -15.15 17.05 4.22
N MET A 390 -15.95 16.35 5.03
CA MET A 390 -16.82 16.92 6.07
C MET A 390 -16.27 16.77 7.50
N SER A 391 -14.98 16.45 7.66
CA SER A 391 -14.38 16.24 8.98
C SER A 391 -13.39 17.33 9.38
N PRO A 392 -13.66 18.11 10.45
CA PRO A 392 -12.66 18.96 11.09
C PRO A 392 -11.78 18.21 12.11
N VAL A 393 -10.60 18.78 12.36
CA VAL A 393 -9.72 18.38 13.47
C VAL A 393 -9.84 19.43 14.57
N LEU A 394 -10.19 18.99 15.77
CA LEU A 394 -10.32 19.79 16.97
C LEU A 394 -9.07 19.61 17.84
N ARG A 395 -8.41 20.71 18.24
CA ARG A 395 -7.43 20.70 19.33
C ARG A 395 -8.15 20.81 20.65
N VAL A 396 -8.09 19.77 21.46
CA VAL A 396 -8.79 19.74 22.75
C VAL A 396 -8.05 20.63 23.74
N GLU A 397 -8.78 21.57 24.34
CA GLU A 397 -8.25 22.51 25.33
C GLU A 397 -8.68 22.12 26.75
N ALA A 398 -9.87 21.53 26.87
CA ALA A 398 -10.37 20.98 28.13
C ALA A 398 -11.22 19.73 27.84
N CYS A 399 -11.02 18.70 28.66
CA CYS A 399 -11.87 17.52 28.70
C CYS A 399 -12.12 17.12 30.15
N GLY A 400 -13.38 17.06 30.56
CA GLY A 400 -13.83 16.53 31.84
C GLY A 400 -13.72 15.01 31.92
N VAL A 401 -13.81 14.50 33.15
CA VAL A 401 -13.95 13.07 33.45
C VAL A 401 -15.37 12.86 33.97
N CYS A 402 -16.18 12.16 33.20
CA CYS A 402 -17.55 11.90 33.61
C CYS A 402 -17.63 10.76 34.62
N GLY A 403 -18.72 10.69 35.40
CA GLY A 403 -19.01 9.55 36.26
C GLY A 403 -19.11 8.22 35.49
N SER A 404 -19.57 8.25 34.24
CA SER A 404 -19.62 7.06 33.37
C SER A 404 -18.23 6.58 32.96
N ASP A 405 -17.25 7.48 32.73
CA ASP A 405 -15.86 7.10 32.45
C ASP A 405 -15.27 6.26 33.59
N LEU A 406 -15.51 6.65 34.84
CA LEU A 406 -15.11 5.87 36.02
C LEU A 406 -15.82 4.50 36.07
N GLY A 407 -17.08 4.45 35.66
CA GLY A 407 -17.84 3.21 35.50
C GLY A 407 -17.19 2.27 34.47
N TYR A 408 -16.86 2.77 33.28
CA TYR A 408 -16.21 2.00 32.23
C TYR A 408 -14.84 1.49 32.67
N ILE A 409 -14.03 2.32 33.34
CA ILE A 409 -12.73 1.91 33.89
C ILE A 409 -12.91 0.76 34.88
N ARG A 410 -13.87 0.85 35.79
CA ARG A 410 -14.15 -0.19 36.80
C ARG A 410 -14.62 -1.49 36.17
N MET A 411 -15.43 -1.43 35.12
CA MET A 411 -15.98 -2.59 34.43
C MET A 411 -15.02 -3.17 33.39
N GLY A 412 -13.99 -2.43 32.98
CA GLY A 412 -13.07 -2.80 31.89
C GLY A 412 -13.64 -2.54 30.49
N GLY A 413 -14.69 -1.73 30.38
CA GLY A 413 -15.42 -1.42 29.16
C GLY A 413 -16.93 -1.21 29.40
N LEU A 414 -17.67 -0.92 28.34
CA LEU A 414 -19.13 -0.69 28.38
C LEU A 414 -19.95 -1.91 28.83
N ALA A 415 -19.50 -3.11 28.45
CA ALA A 415 -20.18 -4.37 28.73
C ALA A 415 -19.28 -5.38 29.49
N GLY A 416 -18.22 -4.87 30.14
CA GLY A 416 -17.18 -5.68 30.78
C GLY A 416 -15.83 -5.61 30.08
N PRO A 417 -14.84 -6.42 30.53
CA PRO A 417 -13.46 -6.35 30.06
C PRO A 417 -13.31 -6.62 28.55
N THR A 418 -12.65 -5.71 27.85
CA THR A 418 -12.32 -5.85 26.41
C THR A 418 -10.83 -6.10 26.17
N ARG A 419 -10.48 -6.63 24.99
CA ARG A 419 -9.07 -6.80 24.56
C ARG A 419 -8.45 -5.51 24.01
N GLU A 420 -9.27 -4.61 23.48
CA GLU A 420 -8.86 -3.32 22.96
C GLU A 420 -9.14 -2.22 24.00
N PRO A 421 -8.27 -1.20 24.14
CA PRO A 421 -8.53 -0.05 25.00
C PRO A 421 -9.80 0.70 24.55
N MET A 422 -10.65 1.06 25.51
CA MET A 422 -11.83 1.87 25.26
C MET A 422 -11.47 3.37 25.37
N PRO A 423 -11.72 4.17 24.32
CA PRO A 423 -11.57 5.63 24.40
C PRO A 423 -12.54 6.27 25.38
N LEU A 424 -12.07 7.27 26.13
CA LEU A 424 -12.83 8.01 27.15
C LEU A 424 -12.79 9.52 26.88
N GLY A 425 -13.59 10.28 27.64
CA GLY A 425 -13.64 11.74 27.56
C GLY A 425 -14.65 12.20 26.51
N HIS A 426 -15.91 12.34 26.93
CA HIS A 426 -17.00 12.86 26.10
C HIS A 426 -17.42 14.28 26.49
N GLU A 427 -16.83 14.83 27.56
CA GLU A 427 -17.10 16.18 28.07
C GLU A 427 -15.98 17.12 27.61
N LEU A 428 -15.99 17.62 26.37
CA LEU A 428 -14.83 18.38 25.85
C LEU A 428 -15.15 19.65 25.06
N ALA A 429 -14.16 20.56 25.08
CA ALA A 429 -14.13 21.78 24.31
C ALA A 429 -12.72 22.06 23.78
N GLY A 430 -12.64 22.81 22.68
CA GLY A 430 -11.36 23.05 22.01
C GLY A 430 -11.40 24.10 20.91
N VAL A 431 -10.33 24.13 20.11
CA VAL A 431 -10.16 25.04 18.98
C VAL A 431 -10.08 24.24 17.68
N ILE A 432 -10.82 24.65 16.65
CA ILE A 432 -10.72 24.06 15.32
C ILE A 432 -9.31 24.31 14.78
N GLU A 433 -8.58 23.25 14.52
CA GLU A 433 -7.22 23.31 13.99
C GLU A 433 -7.25 23.29 12.45
N SER A 434 -8.11 22.44 11.88
CA SER A 434 -8.31 22.36 10.42
C SER A 434 -9.72 21.89 10.09
N VAL A 435 -10.17 22.17 8.87
CA VAL A 435 -11.49 21.78 8.38
C VAL A 435 -11.37 21.03 7.05
N GLY A 436 -12.19 20.00 6.86
CA GLY A 436 -12.34 19.35 5.57
C GLY A 436 -12.96 20.29 4.53
N SER A 437 -12.75 20.00 3.24
CA SER A 437 -13.12 20.88 2.13
C SER A 437 -14.63 21.11 1.92
N GLN A 438 -15.49 20.32 2.57
CA GLN A 438 -16.96 20.44 2.58
C GLN A 438 -17.50 20.81 3.97
N VAL A 439 -16.64 21.13 4.93
CA VAL A 439 -17.08 21.69 6.21
C VAL A 439 -17.48 23.15 5.98
N THR A 440 -18.74 23.47 6.28
CA THR A 440 -19.27 24.84 6.24
C THR A 440 -19.53 25.33 7.67
N GLY A 441 -19.52 26.66 7.86
CA GLY A 441 -19.83 27.30 9.15
C GLY A 441 -18.74 27.23 10.22
N LEU A 442 -17.66 26.48 9.99
CA LEU A 442 -16.49 26.39 10.87
C LEU A 442 -15.21 26.73 10.10
N ALA A 443 -14.26 27.35 10.78
CA ALA A 443 -12.96 27.73 10.26
C ALA A 443 -11.87 27.46 11.30
N PRO A 444 -10.60 27.25 10.87
CA PRO A 444 -9.47 27.20 11.79
C PRO A 444 -9.44 28.41 12.72
N GLY A 445 -9.20 28.17 14.02
CA GLY A 445 -9.24 29.17 15.09
C GLY A 445 -10.59 29.30 15.80
N ASP A 446 -11.69 28.78 15.25
CA ASP A 446 -12.98 28.79 15.93
C ASP A 446 -12.91 28.00 17.25
N ARG A 447 -13.44 28.57 18.33
CA ARG A 447 -13.57 27.92 19.63
C ARG A 447 -14.88 27.18 19.67
N VAL A 448 -14.88 25.90 20.04
CA VAL A 448 -16.06 25.03 19.97
C VAL A 448 -16.20 24.10 21.18
N ALA A 449 -17.44 23.82 21.58
CA ALA A 449 -17.81 22.65 22.38
C ALA A 449 -18.29 21.53 21.45
N LEU A 450 -18.02 20.28 21.83
CA LEU A 450 -18.44 19.09 21.09
C LEU A 450 -19.68 18.47 21.72
N ASP A 451 -20.68 18.15 20.89
CA ASP A 451 -21.70 17.15 21.19
C ASP A 451 -21.16 15.74 20.85
N PRO A 452 -20.93 14.86 21.84
CA PRO A 452 -20.34 13.54 21.66
C PRO A 452 -21.32 12.50 21.07
N MET A 453 -22.62 12.81 20.95
CA MET A 453 -23.68 11.85 20.58
C MET A 453 -23.99 11.81 19.08
N ASP A 454 -24.44 10.67 18.57
CA ASP A 454 -24.72 10.39 17.14
C ASP A 454 -25.94 11.15 16.58
N ALA A 455 -25.83 12.48 16.49
CA ALA A 455 -26.86 13.32 15.89
C ALA A 455 -26.69 13.56 14.37
N GLY A 456 -25.54 13.17 13.79
CA GLY A 456 -25.11 13.55 12.44
C GLY A 456 -24.35 12.48 11.64
N GLY A 457 -24.47 11.19 11.99
CA GLY A 457 -23.94 10.09 11.17
C GLY A 457 -22.44 9.84 11.32
N GLY A 458 -21.83 10.26 12.43
CA GLY A 458 -20.44 9.95 12.78
C GLY A 458 -20.38 9.17 14.11
N PRO A 459 -19.32 8.40 14.39
CA PRO A 459 -19.21 7.65 15.64
C PRO A 459 -19.30 8.59 16.85
N SER A 460 -19.79 8.08 17.98
CA SER A 460 -19.72 8.78 19.26
C SER A 460 -18.25 9.06 19.65
N ILE A 461 -18.05 10.07 20.49
CA ILE A 461 -16.73 10.41 21.04
C ILE A 461 -16.78 10.18 22.54
N GLY A 462 -15.90 9.33 23.07
CA GLY A 462 -16.09 8.70 24.37
C GLY A 462 -17.36 7.84 24.39
N ASN A 463 -17.81 7.40 25.56
CA ASN A 463 -19.08 6.66 25.73
C ASN A 463 -19.26 5.44 24.78
N GLY A 464 -18.18 4.73 24.46
CA GLY A 464 -18.21 3.56 23.57
C GLY A 464 -17.90 3.85 22.12
N GLY A 465 -17.63 5.12 21.81
CA GLY A 465 -17.08 5.57 20.55
C GLY A 465 -15.68 5.01 20.26
N SER A 466 -15.29 5.08 18.99
CA SER A 466 -13.97 4.68 18.51
C SER A 466 -12.88 5.73 18.76
N GLU A 467 -13.25 6.91 19.26
CA GLU A 467 -12.38 8.06 19.54
C GLU A 467 -12.72 8.63 20.92
N GLY A 468 -11.82 9.43 21.53
CA GLY A 468 -12.03 10.00 22.86
C GLY A 468 -11.39 11.38 23.04
N GLY A 469 -11.99 12.21 23.88
CA GLY A 469 -11.64 13.60 24.11
C GLY A 469 -10.39 13.84 24.94
N PHE A 470 -9.81 12.81 25.57
CA PHE A 470 -8.49 12.94 26.20
C PHE A 470 -7.32 12.98 25.20
N ALA A 471 -7.62 12.89 23.90
CA ALA A 471 -6.64 13.12 22.85
C ALA A 471 -6.35 14.62 22.69
N PRO A 472 -5.08 15.04 22.49
CA PRO A 472 -4.75 16.45 22.28
C PRO A 472 -5.31 17.01 20.97
N LEU A 473 -5.47 16.14 19.97
CA LEU A 473 -6.17 16.43 18.71
C LEU A 473 -7.20 15.33 18.47
N LEU A 474 -8.40 15.73 18.05
CA LEU A 474 -9.53 14.86 17.84
C LEU A 474 -10.12 15.09 16.45
N LEU A 475 -10.24 14.03 15.66
CA LEU A 475 -10.93 14.09 14.38
C LEU A 475 -12.43 13.92 14.62
N VAL A 476 -13.22 14.93 14.29
CA VAL A 476 -14.68 14.88 14.39
C VAL A 476 -15.22 14.57 13.01
N ARG A 477 -15.85 13.40 12.84
CA ARG A 477 -16.32 12.94 11.52
C ARG A 477 -17.74 13.41 11.22
N ASN A 478 -17.99 13.69 9.94
CA ASN A 478 -19.34 13.97 9.39
C ASN A 478 -20.06 15.14 10.05
N VAL A 479 -19.35 16.25 10.31
CA VAL A 479 -19.90 17.42 11.02
C VAL A 479 -21.06 18.08 10.26
N ASN A 480 -21.31 17.71 9.00
CA ASN A 480 -22.41 18.21 8.16
C ASN A 480 -23.13 17.12 7.32
N ASP A 481 -22.90 15.82 7.52
CA ASP A 481 -23.48 14.76 6.69
C ASP A 481 -24.96 14.50 7.07
N GLY A 482 -25.90 15.10 6.34
CA GLY A 482 -27.34 14.96 6.60
C GLY A 482 -28.03 16.16 7.26
N ALA A 483 -27.41 17.36 7.29
CA ALA A 483 -28.05 18.59 7.74
C ALA A 483 -29.10 19.09 6.73
N GLY A 484 -30.26 18.42 6.69
CA GLY A 484 -31.50 19.09 6.33
C GLY A 484 -31.79 20.23 7.30
N PRO A 485 -32.64 21.21 6.93
CA PRO A 485 -32.96 22.34 7.80
C PRO A 485 -33.48 21.85 9.17
N GLY A 486 -32.78 22.20 10.25
CA GLY A 486 -33.23 22.01 11.63
C GLY A 486 -32.53 20.95 12.50
N ARG A 487 -31.48 20.25 12.05
CA ARG A 487 -30.65 19.39 12.93
C ARG A 487 -29.40 20.11 13.45
N PRO A 488 -29.04 19.96 14.74
CA PRO A 488 -27.94 20.70 15.36
C PRO A 488 -26.56 20.20 14.87
N ASN A 489 -25.64 21.15 14.67
CA ASN A 489 -24.23 20.89 14.38
C ASN A 489 -23.57 20.26 15.62
N ARG A 490 -22.74 19.22 15.46
CA ARG A 490 -22.03 18.57 16.58
C ARG A 490 -20.92 19.43 17.19
N LEU A 491 -20.55 20.53 16.54
CA LEU A 491 -19.58 21.50 17.03
C LEU A 491 -20.22 22.87 17.17
N HIS A 492 -20.30 23.35 18.40
CA HIS A 492 -20.98 24.59 18.75
C HIS A 492 -19.96 25.69 19.05
N LYS A 493 -19.99 26.80 18.31
CA LYS A 493 -19.09 27.93 18.54
C LYS A 493 -19.28 28.52 19.93
N LEU A 494 -18.17 28.79 20.60
CA LEU A 494 -18.13 29.38 21.94
C LEU A 494 -18.00 30.91 21.86
N PRO A 495 -18.63 31.65 22.79
CA PRO A 495 -18.32 33.05 23.00
C PRO A 495 -16.87 33.26 23.44
N ASP A 496 -16.23 34.35 23.01
CA ASP A 496 -14.84 34.67 23.36
C ASP A 496 -14.57 34.76 24.87
N ALA A 497 -15.58 35.12 25.67
CA ALA A 497 -15.45 35.24 27.12
C ALA A 497 -15.58 33.90 27.87
N MET A 498 -16.08 32.83 27.24
CA MET A 498 -16.29 31.54 27.93
C MET A 498 -14.97 30.78 28.04
N SER A 499 -14.63 30.21 29.20
CA SER A 499 -13.44 29.36 29.33
C SER A 499 -13.68 27.96 28.73
N PHE A 500 -12.62 27.25 28.35
CA PHE A 500 -12.77 25.90 27.80
C PHE A 500 -13.23 24.90 28.86
N GLU A 501 -12.82 25.07 30.11
CA GLU A 501 -13.27 24.24 31.24
C GLU A 501 -14.77 24.39 31.47
N THR A 502 -15.29 25.62 31.37
CA THR A 502 -16.74 25.86 31.46
C THR A 502 -17.47 25.26 30.27
N ALA A 503 -16.90 25.41 29.06
CA ALA A 503 -17.49 24.87 27.83
C ALA A 503 -17.50 23.34 27.80
N ALA A 504 -16.51 22.67 28.39
CA ALA A 504 -16.46 21.21 28.51
C ALA A 504 -17.63 20.65 29.34
N LEU A 505 -18.20 21.46 30.25
CA LEU A 505 -19.39 21.12 31.03
C LEU A 505 -20.70 21.31 30.26
N ALA A 506 -20.67 21.75 28.99
CA ALA A 506 -21.87 21.99 28.20
C ALA A 506 -22.69 20.70 27.97
N GLU A 507 -22.01 19.58 27.72
CA GLU A 507 -22.68 18.28 27.56
C GLU A 507 -23.31 17.77 28.85
N PRO A 508 -22.60 17.63 29.99
CA PRO A 508 -23.19 17.06 31.20
C PRO A 508 -24.29 17.92 31.81
N LEU A 509 -24.33 19.22 31.50
CA LEU A 509 -25.41 20.13 31.92
C LEU A 509 -26.59 20.17 30.93
N GLY A 510 -26.43 19.60 29.74
CA GLY A 510 -27.45 19.52 28.70
C GLY A 510 -28.29 18.23 28.70
N VAL A 511 -27.89 17.24 29.51
CA VAL A 511 -28.53 15.91 29.65
C VAL A 511 -29.72 15.92 30.61
#